data_AF-A0A851D0I6-F1
#
_entry.id   AF-A0A851D0I6-F1
#
_cell.length_a   1.000
_cell.length_b   1.000
_cell.length_c   1.000
_cell.angle_alpha   90.00
_cell.angle_beta   90.00
_cell.angle_gamma   90.00
#
_symmetry.space_group_name_H-M   'P 1'
#
loop_
_entity.id
_entity.type
_entity.pdbx_description
1 polymer ?
#
loop_
_entity_poly.entity_id
_entity_poly.type
_entity_poly.pdbx_seq_one_letter_code
_entity_poly.pdbx_strand_id
1 'polypeptide(L)'
;GFASVPVKGSCCSYSSLAWAFQSQCSISAPWTGTVGQCRRSSFFNSMTADELWKGALAETGAGVRKGRGKRRKKKLRKNLNRGQEIGEGRSGFLWPGLNAPVLRSGRVQAVSQRKKEEQERIQSEILQQRDTWEKKRKIKIKREGGWSGGCWGGVILDPPDPGPNGETYEDFETRVIEVRNVFCMKAKEGRKRSIRALVAVGNGKGAAG
;
A
#
# COMPACT_ATOMS: atom_id res chain seq x y z
N GLY A 1 16.28 -68.55 16.65
CA GLY A 1 15.85 -69.10 15.36
C GLY A 1 16.21 -68.11 14.27
N PHE A 2 16.87 -68.60 13.23
CA PHE A 2 16.96 -68.00 11.89
C PHE A 2 15.58 -67.53 11.42
N ALA A 3 15.34 -66.55 10.54
CA ALA A 3 16.04 -65.99 9.39
C ALA A 3 15.34 -64.62 9.11
N SER A 4 15.62 -63.74 8.14
CA SER A 4 16.47 -63.70 6.95
C SER A 4 16.42 -62.25 6.43
N VAL A 5 17.55 -61.83 5.87
CA VAL A 5 17.88 -60.59 5.14
C VAL A 5 17.48 -60.78 3.64
N PRO A 6 17.74 -59.89 2.64
CA PRO A 6 17.50 -58.44 2.37
C PRO A 6 16.66 -58.21 1.07
N VAL A 7 16.56 -56.95 0.57
CA VAL A 7 16.93 -56.47 -0.81
C VAL A 7 16.41 -55.01 -0.98
N LYS A 8 17.25 -53.96 -0.93
CA LYS A 8 18.09 -53.30 -1.98
C LYS A 8 17.32 -52.26 -2.84
N GLY A 9 17.75 -50.99 -2.78
CA GLY A 9 17.51 -50.01 -3.85
C GLY A 9 17.59 -48.53 -3.48
N SER A 10 18.79 -47.93 -3.59
CA SER A 10 19.13 -46.58 -4.17
C SER A 10 18.26 -45.36 -3.79
N CYS A 11 18.72 -44.15 -3.47
CA CYS A 11 19.99 -43.43 -3.44
C CYS A 11 19.66 -42.11 -2.73
N CYS A 12 20.54 -41.59 -1.88
CA CYS A 12 20.85 -40.15 -1.75
C CYS A 12 21.81 -39.98 -0.57
N SER A 13 23.09 -39.94 -0.90
CA SER A 13 24.18 -39.51 -0.03
C SER A 13 23.99 -38.05 0.37
N TYR A 14 23.94 -37.76 1.67
CA TYR A 14 24.67 -36.66 2.34
C TYR A 14 24.22 -36.55 3.81
N SER A 15 24.45 -37.60 4.60
CA SER A 15 24.17 -37.51 6.05
C SER A 15 24.94 -38.58 6.82
N SER A 16 26.27 -38.55 6.76
CA SER A 16 27.11 -39.28 7.73
C SER A 16 28.55 -38.77 7.79
N LEU A 17 28.77 -37.51 8.15
CA LEU A 17 30.07 -37.05 8.69
C LEU A 17 29.86 -35.96 9.75
N ALA A 18 28.94 -36.20 10.68
CA ALA A 18 29.02 -35.59 11.99
C ALA A 18 29.64 -36.66 12.91
N TRP A 19 30.70 -36.32 13.64
CA TRP A 19 31.39 -37.12 14.67
C TRP A 19 32.73 -37.79 14.32
N ALA A 20 33.69 -37.05 13.75
CA ALA A 20 35.10 -37.29 14.03
C ALA A 20 35.93 -36.01 13.79
N PHE A 21 36.91 -35.77 14.66
CA PHE A 21 37.82 -34.61 14.75
C PHE A 21 37.31 -33.40 15.54
N GLN A 22 37.03 -33.67 16.81
CA GLN A 22 37.12 -32.71 17.89
C GLN A 22 38.55 -32.77 18.48
N SER A 23 39.53 -32.23 17.76
CA SER A 23 40.85 -31.91 18.31
C SER A 23 41.63 -31.01 17.35
N GLN A 24 41.87 -29.78 17.80
CA GLN A 24 42.90 -28.85 17.30
C GLN A 24 42.76 -28.37 15.85
N CYS A 25 41.84 -27.44 15.60
CA CYS A 25 42.01 -26.36 14.62
C CYS A 25 41.02 -25.24 14.96
N SER A 26 41.51 -24.18 15.61
CA SER A 26 40.75 -22.94 15.82
C SER A 26 40.62 -22.18 14.49
N ILE A 27 39.78 -22.66 13.59
CA ILE A 27 39.39 -21.89 12.40
C ILE A 27 38.28 -20.96 12.85
N SER A 28 38.66 -19.74 13.24
CA SER A 28 37.71 -18.64 13.41
C SER A 28 37.06 -18.35 12.06
N ALA A 29 35.92 -18.99 11.79
CA ALA A 29 35.08 -18.60 10.67
C ALA A 29 34.66 -17.14 10.88
N PRO A 30 34.96 -16.21 9.95
CA PRO A 30 34.49 -14.84 10.08
C PRO A 30 32.96 -14.85 9.98
N TRP A 31 32.28 -14.65 11.11
CA TRP A 31 30.81 -14.67 11.24
C TRP A 31 30.16 -13.41 10.65
N THR A 32 30.66 -12.90 9.52
CA THR A 32 30.06 -11.75 8.84
C THR A 32 30.06 -11.95 7.33
N GLY A 33 29.58 -13.12 6.89
CA GLY A 33 29.04 -13.25 5.55
C GLY A 33 27.72 -12.47 5.46
N THR A 34 27.78 -11.17 5.21
CA THR A 34 26.62 -10.44 4.68
C THR A 34 26.34 -11.02 3.30
N VAL A 35 25.46 -12.02 3.22
CA VAL A 35 24.89 -12.47 1.96
C VAL A 35 24.09 -11.29 1.40
N GLY A 36 24.73 -10.49 0.56
CA GLY A 36 24.07 -9.45 -0.20
C GLY A 36 23.06 -10.13 -1.12
N GLN A 37 21.77 -9.83 -0.96
CA GLN A 37 20.78 -10.22 -1.94
C GLN A 37 21.06 -9.48 -3.26
N CYS A 38 21.88 -10.07 -4.12
CA CYS A 38 22.09 -9.58 -5.48
C CYS A 38 20.87 -9.91 -6.33
N ARG A 39 19.91 -8.98 -6.39
CA ARG A 39 18.80 -9.06 -7.33
C ARG A 39 19.30 -8.61 -8.70
N ARG A 40 19.45 -9.54 -9.64
CA ARG A 40 19.78 -9.21 -11.04
C ARG A 40 18.53 -8.63 -11.70
N SER A 41 18.41 -7.30 -11.73
CA SER A 41 17.38 -6.61 -12.49
C SER A 41 17.77 -6.55 -13.96
N SER A 42 16.92 -7.09 -14.83
CA SER A 42 17.03 -6.97 -16.29
C SER A 42 15.70 -6.42 -16.82
N PHE A 43 15.66 -6.02 -18.09
CA PHE A 43 14.43 -5.59 -18.75
C PHE A 43 13.34 -6.68 -18.68
N PHE A 44 13.70 -7.93 -18.95
CA PHE A 44 12.79 -9.08 -18.93
C PHE A 44 12.32 -9.48 -17.52
N ASN A 45 13.05 -9.08 -16.47
CA ASN A 45 12.67 -9.34 -15.07
C ASN A 45 11.96 -8.14 -14.42
N SER A 46 11.55 -7.14 -15.21
CA SER A 46 10.76 -6.02 -14.72
C SER A 46 9.29 -6.42 -14.59
N MET A 47 8.63 -5.93 -13.54
CA MET A 47 7.22 -6.20 -13.25
C MET A 47 6.41 -4.91 -13.35
N THR A 48 5.10 -5.07 -13.50
CA THR A 48 4.19 -3.93 -13.51
C THR A 48 4.15 -3.26 -12.13
N ALA A 49 3.79 -1.98 -12.10
CA ALA A 49 3.68 -1.23 -10.85
C ALA A 49 2.69 -1.89 -9.87
N ASP A 50 1.60 -2.48 -10.37
CA ASP A 50 0.59 -3.14 -9.54
C ASP A 50 1.15 -4.36 -8.80
N GLU A 51 1.94 -5.19 -9.48
CA GLU A 51 2.59 -6.36 -8.88
C GLU A 51 3.61 -5.94 -7.82
N LEU A 52 4.41 -4.91 -8.12
CA LEU A 52 5.38 -4.33 -7.18
C LEU A 52 4.67 -3.81 -5.93
N TRP A 53 3.60 -3.02 -6.09
CA TRP A 53 2.84 -2.48 -4.95
C TRP A 53 2.10 -3.56 -4.17
N LYS A 54 1.54 -4.57 -4.84
CA LYS A 54 0.88 -5.72 -4.21
C LYS A 54 1.86 -6.46 -3.28
N GLY A 55 3.07 -6.74 -3.76
CA GLY A 55 4.13 -7.36 -2.96
C GLY A 55 4.63 -6.46 -1.82
N ALA A 56 4.86 -5.18 -2.08
CA ALA A 56 5.41 -4.25 -1.10
C ALA A 56 4.45 -3.92 0.06
N LEU A 57 3.14 -3.84 -0.21
CA LEU A 57 2.10 -3.54 0.77
C LEU A 57 1.66 -4.77 1.58
N ALA A 58 1.74 -5.97 0.99
CA ALA A 58 1.42 -7.24 1.64
C ALA A 58 0.04 -7.27 2.34
N GLU A 59 -0.98 -6.64 1.73
CA GLU A 59 -2.30 -6.46 2.35
C GLU A 59 -3.09 -7.76 2.51
N THR A 60 -2.80 -8.78 1.69
CA THR A 60 -3.52 -10.07 1.66
C THR A 60 -2.82 -11.19 2.46
N GLY A 61 -1.90 -10.86 3.36
CA GLY A 61 -1.14 -11.86 4.13
C GLY A 61 -1.90 -12.49 5.31
N ALA A 62 -1.45 -13.68 5.74
CA ALA A 62 -2.00 -14.38 6.91
C ALA A 62 -1.96 -13.54 8.20
N GLY A 63 -0.94 -12.68 8.36
CA GLY A 63 -0.81 -11.77 9.49
C GLY A 63 -1.90 -10.69 9.54
N VAL A 64 -2.40 -10.24 8.38
CA VAL A 64 -3.48 -9.24 8.29
C VAL A 64 -4.81 -9.84 8.75
N ARG A 65 -5.10 -11.08 8.33
CA ARG A 65 -6.36 -11.79 8.68
C ARG A 65 -6.59 -11.94 10.17
N LYS A 66 -5.53 -12.07 10.97
CA LYS A 66 -5.59 -12.30 12.43
C LYS A 66 -5.10 -11.11 13.26
N GLY A 67 -4.88 -9.95 12.65
CA GLY A 67 -4.43 -8.74 13.36
C GLY A 67 -3.05 -8.85 13.99
N ARG A 68 -2.16 -9.70 13.46
CA ARG A 68 -0.79 -9.89 13.98
C ARG A 68 0.15 -8.71 13.67
N GLY A 69 -0.21 -7.88 12.68
CA GLY A 69 0.58 -6.71 12.27
C GLY A 69 0.27 -5.45 13.08
N LYS A 70 1.31 -4.79 13.61
CA LYS A 70 1.20 -3.46 14.23
C LYS A 70 0.91 -2.40 13.15
N ARG A 71 -0.06 -1.51 13.39
CA ARG A 71 -0.51 -0.50 12.40
C ARG A 71 0.24 0.85 12.44
N ARG A 72 1.17 1.05 13.38
CA ARG A 72 1.85 2.35 13.60
C ARG A 72 2.62 2.86 12.38
N LYS A 73 3.26 1.97 11.62
CA LYS A 73 4.06 2.31 10.41
C LYS A 73 3.53 1.55 9.19
N LYS A 74 2.24 1.70 8.88
CA LYS A 74 1.65 1.08 7.67
C LYS A 74 2.25 1.73 6.42
N LYS A 75 2.71 0.92 5.46
CA LYS A 75 3.12 1.39 4.14
C LYS A 75 1.90 1.87 3.36
N LEU A 76 2.05 2.96 2.61
CA LEU A 76 0.99 3.54 1.78
C LEU A 76 1.38 3.45 0.31
N ARG A 77 0.41 3.07 -0.53
CA ARG A 77 0.58 3.05 -1.98
C ARG A 77 0.80 4.47 -2.50
N LYS A 78 1.76 4.65 -3.40
CA LYS A 78 1.96 5.91 -4.14
C LYS A 78 1.84 5.62 -5.64
N ASN A 79 0.99 6.37 -6.32
CA ASN A 79 0.94 6.33 -7.79
C ASN A 79 2.09 7.18 -8.34
N LEU A 80 3.03 6.54 -9.04
CA LEU A 80 4.21 7.19 -9.61
C LEU A 80 3.95 7.83 -10.98
N ASN A 81 2.87 7.44 -11.66
CA ASN A 81 2.51 7.97 -12.99
C ASN A 81 1.78 9.32 -12.91
N ARG A 82 1.37 9.75 -11.71
CA ARG A 82 0.68 11.03 -11.53
C ARG A 82 1.69 12.18 -11.57
N GLY A 83 1.41 13.18 -12.41
CA GLY A 83 2.29 14.34 -12.60
C GLY A 83 3.47 14.08 -13.54
N GLN A 84 3.37 13.03 -14.37
CA GLN A 84 4.30 12.81 -15.48
C GLN A 84 3.55 13.10 -16.77
N GLU A 85 4.08 14.02 -17.58
CA GLU A 85 3.56 14.32 -18.91
C GLU A 85 4.23 13.42 -19.94
N ILE A 86 3.48 13.05 -20.98
CA ILE A 86 4.00 12.16 -22.01
C ILE A 86 4.96 12.96 -22.89
N GLY A 87 6.14 12.41 -23.15
CA GLY A 87 7.19 13.07 -23.94
C GLY A 87 8.12 13.97 -23.14
N GLU A 88 7.85 14.19 -21.85
CA GLU A 88 8.79 14.81 -20.94
C GLU A 88 9.83 13.80 -20.44
N GLY A 89 11.09 14.22 -20.40
CA GLY A 89 12.20 13.35 -20.04
C GLY A 89 13.38 14.13 -19.51
N ARG A 90 14.35 13.44 -18.90
CA ARG A 90 15.53 14.09 -18.29
C ARG A 90 16.33 14.92 -19.29
N SER A 91 16.42 14.46 -20.54
CA SER A 91 17.17 15.11 -21.62
C SER A 91 16.53 16.39 -22.16
N GLY A 92 15.25 16.68 -21.83
CA GLY A 92 14.57 17.92 -22.22
C GLY A 92 14.28 18.04 -23.73
N PHE A 93 13.99 16.93 -24.41
CA PHE A 93 13.58 16.96 -25.82
C PHE A 93 12.14 17.45 -25.98
N LEU A 94 11.93 18.31 -26.98
CA LEU A 94 10.65 18.81 -27.44
C LEU A 94 10.22 18.02 -28.67
N TRP A 95 9.22 17.16 -28.46
CA TRP A 95 8.62 16.34 -29.51
C TRP A 95 7.35 17.03 -30.04
N PRO A 96 7.36 17.53 -31.30
CA PRO A 96 6.18 18.13 -31.91
C PRO A 96 5.03 17.11 -31.97
N GLY A 97 3.85 17.47 -31.46
CA GLY A 97 2.68 16.60 -31.38
C GLY A 97 2.56 15.76 -30.10
N LEU A 98 3.54 15.85 -29.19
CA LEU A 98 3.50 15.16 -27.89
C LEU A 98 3.71 16.14 -26.73
N ASN A 99 4.90 16.74 -26.65
CA ASN A 99 5.27 17.72 -25.63
C ASN A 99 5.18 19.17 -26.18
N ALA A 100 5.50 19.36 -27.46
CA ALA A 100 5.44 20.67 -28.11
C ALA A 100 4.32 20.73 -29.15
N PRO A 101 3.72 21.90 -29.42
CA PRO A 101 2.70 22.03 -30.47
C PRO A 101 3.32 21.77 -31.86
N VAL A 102 2.57 21.12 -32.75
CA VAL A 102 3.05 20.75 -34.10
C VAL A 102 3.37 22.00 -34.94
N LEU A 103 2.49 23.00 -34.89
CA LEU A 103 2.61 24.24 -35.65
C LEU A 103 3.00 25.39 -34.71
N ARG A 104 4.01 26.17 -35.11
CA ARG A 104 4.32 27.48 -34.51
C ARG A 104 4.46 28.49 -35.62
N SER A 105 3.66 29.55 -35.57
CA SER A 105 3.65 30.60 -36.60
C SER A 105 3.49 30.05 -38.03
N GLY A 106 2.61 29.06 -38.21
CA GLY A 106 2.31 28.45 -39.51
C GLY A 106 3.36 27.49 -40.06
N ARG A 107 4.45 27.21 -39.34
CA ARG A 107 5.48 26.24 -39.74
C ARG A 107 5.49 25.02 -38.81
N VAL A 108 5.75 23.84 -39.38
CA VAL A 108 5.94 22.60 -38.61
C VAL A 108 7.23 22.72 -37.80
N GLN A 109 7.13 22.51 -36.49
CA GLN A 109 8.30 22.53 -35.62
C GLN A 109 9.15 21.27 -35.84
N ALA A 110 10.47 21.44 -35.85
CA ALA A 110 11.41 20.33 -35.78
C ALA A 110 11.60 19.88 -34.33
N VAL A 111 12.10 18.65 -34.15
CA VAL A 111 12.54 18.17 -32.83
C VAL A 111 13.65 19.08 -32.32
N SER A 112 13.46 19.63 -31.13
CA SER A 112 14.42 20.54 -30.50
C SER A 112 14.71 20.11 -29.07
N GLN A 113 15.78 20.64 -28.50
CA GLN A 113 16.15 20.37 -27.11
C GLN A 113 16.12 21.67 -26.31
N ARG A 114 15.57 21.63 -25.09
CA ARG A 114 15.58 22.76 -24.17
C ARG A 114 17.00 23.10 -23.74
N LYS A 115 17.22 24.35 -23.34
CA LYS A 115 18.46 24.75 -22.66
C LYS A 115 18.55 24.07 -21.30
N LYS A 116 19.77 23.79 -20.85
CA LYS A 116 20.02 23.14 -19.55
C LYS A 116 19.37 23.90 -18.38
N GLU A 117 19.48 25.21 -18.36
CA GLU A 117 18.89 26.07 -17.31
C GLU A 117 17.37 25.96 -17.26
N GLU A 118 16.71 25.96 -18.42
CA GLU A 118 15.26 25.83 -18.53
C GLU A 118 14.80 24.45 -18.05
N GLN A 119 15.54 23.41 -18.43
CA GLN A 119 15.27 22.03 -18.02
C GLN A 119 15.42 21.85 -16.50
N GLU A 120 16.44 22.44 -15.89
CA GLU A 120 16.63 22.41 -14.44
C GLU A 120 15.50 23.13 -13.69
N ARG A 121 15.03 24.27 -14.22
CA ARG A 121 13.86 24.98 -13.67
C ARG A 121 12.63 24.08 -13.66
N ILE A 122 12.31 23.44 -14.78
CA ILE A 122 11.15 22.54 -14.90
C ILE A 122 11.28 21.34 -13.96
N GLN A 123 12.46 20.72 -13.87
CA GLN A 123 12.69 19.62 -12.92
C GLN A 123 12.51 20.05 -11.47
N SER A 124 13.00 21.25 -11.12
CA SER A 124 12.82 21.81 -9.79
C SER A 124 11.35 22.08 -9.49
N GLU A 125 10.58 22.55 -10.47
CA GLU A 125 9.14 22.77 -10.36
C GLU A 125 8.38 21.45 -10.15
N ILE A 126 8.70 20.41 -10.91
CA ILE A 126 8.11 19.06 -10.74
C ILE A 126 8.36 18.54 -9.32
N LEU A 127 9.57 18.73 -8.79
CA LEU A 127 9.91 18.36 -7.41
C LEU A 127 9.12 19.17 -6.38
N GLN A 128 8.98 20.49 -6.58
CA GLN A 128 8.17 21.35 -5.73
C GLN A 128 6.69 20.94 -5.76
N GLN A 129 6.15 20.66 -6.94
CA GLN A 129 4.79 20.13 -7.09
C GLN A 129 4.63 18.82 -6.32
N ARG A 130 5.55 17.86 -6.49
CA ARG A 130 5.55 16.61 -5.73
C ARG A 130 5.52 16.85 -4.22
N ASP A 131 6.37 17.74 -3.72
CA ASP A 131 6.48 18.02 -2.29
C ASP A 131 5.25 18.75 -1.74
N THR A 132 4.66 19.69 -2.50
CA THR A 132 3.40 20.34 -2.13
C THR A 132 2.23 19.34 -2.12
N TRP A 133 2.17 18.41 -3.07
CA TRP A 133 1.21 17.31 -3.07
C TRP A 133 1.37 16.38 -1.86
N GLU A 134 2.60 16.03 -1.49
CA GLU A 134 2.87 15.23 -0.30
C GLU A 134 2.49 15.96 0.99
N LYS A 135 2.78 17.27 1.08
CA LYS A 135 2.37 18.12 2.21
C LYS A 135 0.85 18.13 2.32
N LYS A 136 0.12 18.44 1.24
CA LYS A 136 -1.35 18.44 1.21
C LYS A 136 -1.94 17.11 1.68
N ARG A 137 -1.36 15.97 1.28
CA ARG A 137 -1.81 14.64 1.72
C ARG A 137 -1.57 14.36 3.21
N LYS A 138 -0.54 14.96 3.81
CA LYS A 138 -0.21 14.80 5.24
C LYS A 138 -1.06 15.69 6.15
N ILE A 139 -1.70 16.72 5.61
CA ILE A 139 -2.58 17.60 6.39
C ILE A 139 -3.79 16.80 6.85
N LYS A 140 -3.97 16.74 8.17
CA LYS A 140 -5.15 16.15 8.80
C LYS A 140 -6.23 17.22 8.93
N ILE A 141 -7.38 17.00 8.31
CA ILE A 141 -8.55 17.87 8.46
C ILE A 141 -9.07 17.73 9.89
N LYS A 142 -9.34 18.86 10.55
CA LYS A 142 -9.99 18.88 11.87
C LYS A 142 -11.44 18.46 11.67
N ARG A 143 -11.84 17.38 12.32
CA ARG A 143 -13.22 16.90 12.36
C ARG A 143 -13.91 17.52 13.57
N GLU A 144 -15.20 17.83 13.44
CA GLU A 144 -16.05 18.06 14.60
C GLU A 144 -16.03 16.84 15.53
N GLY A 145 -15.78 17.08 16.80
CA GLY A 145 -15.66 16.02 17.81
C GLY A 145 -17.02 15.56 18.29
N GLY A 146 -17.11 14.31 18.74
CA GLY A 146 -18.22 13.86 19.57
C GLY A 146 -17.98 14.17 21.05
N TRP A 147 -18.46 13.31 21.94
CA TRP A 147 -18.27 13.47 23.39
C TRP A 147 -16.79 13.47 23.83
N SER A 148 -15.91 12.81 23.08
CA SER A 148 -14.46 12.77 23.33
C SER A 148 -13.68 12.54 22.03
N GLY A 149 -12.44 13.03 21.94
CA GLY A 149 -11.69 13.03 20.68
C GLY A 149 -11.34 11.65 20.10
N GLY A 150 -11.43 10.58 20.89
CA GLY A 150 -11.18 9.19 20.44
C GLY A 150 -12.44 8.32 20.36
N CYS A 151 -13.60 8.81 20.81
CA CYS A 151 -14.84 8.05 20.80
C CYS A 151 -15.69 8.42 19.58
N TRP A 152 -16.62 7.51 19.24
CA TRP A 152 -17.59 7.75 18.18
C TRP A 152 -18.91 8.35 18.70
N GLY A 153 -19.18 8.27 20.00
CA GLY A 153 -20.43 8.79 20.58
C GLY A 153 -20.53 10.31 20.42
N GLY A 154 -21.71 10.79 20.02
CA GLY A 154 -22.00 12.20 19.77
C GLY A 154 -21.47 12.74 18.43
N VAL A 155 -20.83 11.90 17.61
CA VAL A 155 -20.38 12.29 16.27
C VAL A 155 -21.57 12.42 15.34
N ILE A 156 -21.67 13.57 14.68
CA ILE A 156 -22.65 13.84 13.62
C ILE A 156 -22.20 13.11 12.34
N LEU A 157 -23.14 12.40 11.73
CA LEU A 157 -23.00 11.78 10.41
C LEU A 157 -23.82 12.55 9.39
N ASP A 158 -23.55 12.26 8.13
CA ASP A 158 -24.34 12.79 7.03
C ASP A 158 -25.81 12.31 7.14
N PRO A 159 -26.76 13.06 6.56
CA PRO A 159 -28.16 12.63 6.51
C PRO A 159 -28.32 11.24 5.86
N PRO A 160 -29.41 10.52 6.14
CA PRO A 160 -29.65 9.21 5.54
C PRO A 160 -29.64 9.26 4.01
N ASP A 161 -29.11 8.21 3.39
CA ASP A 161 -29.09 8.07 1.94
C ASP A 161 -30.53 8.14 1.37
N PRO A 162 -30.73 8.79 0.22
CA PRO A 162 -32.06 8.92 -0.36
C PRO A 162 -32.65 7.56 -0.74
N GLY A 163 -33.97 7.45 -0.59
CA GLY A 163 -34.71 6.23 -0.89
C GLY A 163 -34.75 5.94 -2.40
N PRO A 164 -35.00 4.67 -2.79
CA PRO A 164 -35.09 4.28 -4.21
C PRO A 164 -36.23 4.96 -4.97
N ASN A 165 -37.23 5.49 -4.24
CA ASN A 165 -38.40 6.17 -4.78
C ASN A 165 -38.23 7.69 -4.88
N GLY A 166 -37.01 8.22 -4.70
CA GLY A 166 -36.74 9.66 -4.75
C GLY A 166 -37.05 10.41 -3.45
N GLU A 167 -37.18 9.70 -2.33
CA GLU A 167 -37.35 10.31 -1.01
C GLU A 167 -36.01 10.85 -0.50
N THR A 168 -35.98 12.10 -0.04
CA THR A 168 -34.78 12.75 0.49
C THR A 168 -34.95 13.06 1.97
N TYR A 169 -33.90 12.85 2.77
CA TYR A 169 -33.91 13.00 4.22
C TYR A 169 -32.98 14.12 4.71
N GLU A 170 -32.89 15.22 3.97
CA GLU A 170 -32.00 16.36 4.29
C GLU A 170 -32.30 17.02 5.64
N ASP A 171 -33.57 17.00 6.06
CA ASP A 171 -34.03 17.54 7.34
C ASP A 171 -33.60 16.70 8.55
N PHE A 172 -33.06 15.49 8.34
CA PHE A 172 -32.73 14.57 9.42
C PHE A 172 -31.24 14.65 9.79
N GLU A 173 -30.99 14.85 11.09
CA GLU A 173 -29.66 14.76 11.66
C GLU A 173 -29.41 13.36 12.20
N THR A 174 -28.26 12.79 11.86
CA THR A 174 -27.83 11.46 12.28
C THR A 174 -26.72 11.58 13.32
N ARG A 175 -26.92 11.02 14.52
CA ARG A 175 -25.91 11.01 15.60
C ARG A 175 -25.60 9.61 16.10
N VAL A 176 -24.30 9.33 16.24
CA VAL A 176 -23.82 8.04 16.75
C VAL A 176 -23.94 8.00 18.27
N ILE A 177 -24.53 6.93 18.80
CA ILE A 177 -24.62 6.68 20.24
C ILE A 177 -23.49 5.75 20.68
N GLU A 178 -23.37 4.57 20.06
CA GLU A 178 -22.37 3.56 20.43
C GLU A 178 -21.78 2.89 19.18
N VAL A 179 -20.45 2.68 19.19
CA VAL A 179 -19.76 1.80 18.23
C VAL A 179 -18.93 0.79 19.00
N ARG A 180 -19.32 -0.47 18.94
CA ARG A 180 -18.68 -1.57 19.69
C ARG A 180 -18.12 -2.63 18.76
N ASN A 181 -16.91 -3.08 19.09
CA ASN A 181 -16.31 -4.25 18.46
C ASN A 181 -16.81 -5.52 19.16
N VAL A 182 -17.57 -6.33 18.44
CA VAL A 182 -18.06 -7.64 18.92
C VAL A 182 -17.31 -8.76 18.23
N PHE A 183 -17.23 -9.92 18.88
CA PHE A 183 -16.48 -11.06 18.37
C PHE A 183 -17.32 -12.33 18.46
N CYS A 184 -17.28 -13.15 17.41
CA CYS A 184 -17.95 -14.44 17.35
C CYS A 184 -16.94 -15.52 16.96
N MET A 185 -17.02 -16.68 17.60
CA MET A 185 -16.18 -17.83 17.29
C MET A 185 -16.73 -18.60 16.09
N LYS A 186 -15.91 -18.80 15.06
CA LYS A 186 -16.22 -19.59 13.87
C LYS A 186 -15.28 -20.78 13.76
N ALA A 187 -15.78 -21.89 13.22
CA ALA A 187 -14.99 -23.11 13.05
C ALA A 187 -13.73 -22.90 12.19
N LYS A 188 -13.84 -22.25 11.02
CA LYS A 188 -12.70 -22.03 10.10
C LYS A 188 -11.84 -20.82 10.47
N GLU A 189 -12.49 -19.70 10.77
CA GLU A 189 -11.82 -18.41 10.97
C GLU A 189 -11.46 -18.13 12.44
N GLY A 190 -11.84 -18.97 13.39
CA GLY A 190 -11.70 -18.70 14.83
C GLY A 190 -12.45 -17.44 15.25
N ARG A 191 -11.81 -16.57 16.04
CA ARG A 191 -12.39 -15.31 16.50
C ARG A 191 -12.58 -14.31 15.34
N LYS A 192 -13.81 -14.18 14.83
CA LYS A 192 -14.19 -13.18 13.83
C LYS A 192 -14.64 -11.88 14.50
N ARG A 193 -14.06 -10.74 14.09
CA ARG A 193 -14.47 -9.40 14.54
C ARG A 193 -15.62 -8.90 13.66
N SER A 194 -16.66 -8.38 14.30
CA SER A 194 -17.73 -7.57 13.68
C SER A 194 -17.86 -6.24 14.43
N ILE A 195 -18.46 -5.25 13.78
CA ILE A 195 -18.73 -3.94 14.39
C ILE A 195 -20.24 -3.83 14.55
N ARG A 196 -20.71 -3.49 15.75
CA ARG A 196 -22.09 -3.11 16.03
C ARG A 196 -22.11 -1.60 16.25
N ALA A 197 -23.02 -0.91 15.58
CA ALA A 197 -23.24 0.51 15.77
C ALA A 197 -24.70 0.75 16.18
N LEU A 198 -24.90 1.69 17.09
CA LEU A 198 -26.20 2.26 17.45
C LEU A 198 -26.16 3.74 17.11
N VAL A 199 -27.16 4.18 16.35
CA VAL A 199 -27.28 5.52 15.79
C VAL A 199 -28.72 5.97 16.03
N ALA A 200 -28.91 7.25 16.29
CA ALA A 200 -30.22 7.87 16.33
C ALA A 200 -30.32 8.90 15.20
N VAL A 201 -31.49 9.00 14.61
CA VAL A 201 -31.82 9.92 13.52
C VAL A 201 -33.02 10.75 13.98
N GLY A 202 -33.03 12.05 13.70
CA GLY A 202 -34.18 12.88 14.05
C GLY A 202 -34.24 14.19 13.27
N ASN A 203 -35.44 14.71 13.07
CA ASN A 203 -35.67 15.93 12.28
C ASN A 203 -35.82 17.21 13.13
N GLY A 204 -35.61 17.11 14.45
CA GLY A 204 -35.81 18.22 15.40
C GLY A 204 -37.27 18.69 15.56
N LYS A 205 -38.22 18.08 14.85
CA LYS A 205 -39.66 18.41 14.83
C LYS A 205 -40.51 17.33 15.51
N GLY A 206 -39.89 16.51 16.37
CA GLY A 206 -40.55 15.45 17.13
C GLY A 206 -40.55 14.06 16.49
N ALA A 207 -40.03 13.90 15.27
CA ALA A 207 -39.80 12.58 14.68
C ALA A 207 -38.35 12.14 14.90
N ALA A 208 -38.17 10.99 15.53
CA ALA A 208 -36.86 10.39 15.78
C ALA A 208 -36.93 8.85 15.81
N GLY A 209 -35.80 8.18 15.53
CA GLY A 209 -35.67 6.72 15.49
C GLY A 209 -34.23 6.25 15.62
#